data_AF-A0A4Q6B8C1-F1
#
_entry.id   AF-A0A4Q6B8C1-F1
#
_cell.length_a   1.000
_cell.length_b   1.000
_cell.length_c   1.000
_cell.angle_alpha   90.00
_cell.angle_beta   90.00
_cell.angle_gamma   90.00
#
_symmetry.space_group_name_H-M   'P 1'
#
loop_
_entity.id
_entity.type
_entity.pdbx_description
1 polymer ?
#
loop_
_entity_poly.entity_id
_entity_poly.type
_entity_poly.pdbx_seq_one_letter_code
_entity_poly.pdbx_strand_id
1 'polypeptide(L)'
;MKTSLLAVFSALIFLISCGDSASEKNTNDLTEPSLPFSQVTNSFPLTSAPLADSLIYASDVPQEQVNILRQDLAVLDTWDGLMTASESQKLKDLMGLSTVGASDLSLWFKERIKYILQSDLSRYELGLVFGSDTQVGLQQLGTTETGDEANTGGGNIGTAIFLTTLEEQRSRSNLSYLIIRINDSWVSVLSPRVGLMRIGPALFDPDYQVNHTNIRALSNSLQRLEVLFHEARHSDGNQASGSVGFAHINCPNDGTIPAELVGVPACDDMANGAYSVGAAVLKPLLHLCERRCTASEQEVLKAIYLDRISRVTAGTGLLKLLDPTPETGFNAVNISDFQAFNLR
;
A
#
# COMPACT_ATOMS: atom_id res chain seq x y z
N MET A 1 -6.88 -6.34 31.91
CA MET A 1 -6.22 -5.06 31.59
C MET A 1 -6.10 -4.99 30.08
N LYS A 2 -6.96 -4.20 29.42
CA LYS A 2 -7.09 -4.08 27.97
C LYS A 2 -7.12 -2.59 27.64
N THR A 3 -5.99 -2.03 27.23
CA THR A 3 -5.85 -0.71 26.58
C THR A 3 -4.41 -0.60 26.08
N SER A 4 -4.13 -1.09 24.87
CA SER A 4 -2.92 -0.80 24.08
C SER A 4 -3.14 -1.35 22.67
N LEU A 5 -3.98 -0.67 21.88
CA LEU A 5 -4.20 -0.99 20.47
C LEU A 5 -4.49 0.29 19.68
N LEU A 6 -3.65 1.33 19.83
CA LEU A 6 -3.83 2.62 19.14
C LEU A 6 -2.56 3.51 19.19
N ALA A 7 -1.37 2.91 19.02
CA ALA A 7 -0.10 3.65 19.12
C ALA A 7 0.79 3.59 17.87
N VAL A 8 0.31 3.06 16.73
CA VAL A 8 1.13 2.94 15.50
C VAL A 8 0.57 3.71 14.29
N PHE A 9 -0.55 4.43 14.45
CA PHE A 9 -1.06 5.35 13.42
C PHE A 9 -1.44 6.74 13.99
N SER A 10 -0.85 7.13 15.12
CA SER A 10 -1.11 8.42 15.78
C SER A 10 -0.27 9.58 15.19
N ALA A 11 -0.21 9.66 13.87
CA ALA A 11 0.26 10.85 13.15
C ALA A 11 -0.57 11.12 11.89
N LEU A 12 -1.77 10.55 11.78
CA LEU A 12 -2.74 10.98 10.78
C LEU A 12 -3.72 11.94 11.43
N ILE A 13 -3.58 13.21 11.04
CA ILE A 13 -4.51 14.32 11.23
C ILE A 13 -4.60 14.84 12.68
N PHE A 14 -3.90 15.94 12.97
CA PHE A 14 -4.32 16.87 14.03
C PHE A 14 -5.68 17.47 13.63
N LEU A 15 -6.77 16.71 13.83
CA LEU A 15 -8.12 17.27 13.78
C LEU A 15 -8.31 18.05 15.07
N ILE A 16 -8.36 19.37 14.89
CA ILE A 16 -8.65 20.38 15.90
C ILE A 16 -9.78 19.88 16.80
N SER A 17 -9.43 19.73 18.08
CA SER A 17 -10.37 19.64 19.19
C SER A 17 -11.40 20.76 19.09
N CYS A 18 -12.69 20.40 19.07
CA CYS A 18 -13.77 21.36 19.29
C CYS A 18 -13.60 22.00 20.67
N GLY A 19 -12.95 23.16 20.71
CA GLY A 19 -13.01 24.09 21.83
C GLY A 19 -14.27 24.93 21.73
N ASP A 20 -15.18 24.78 22.70
CA ASP A 20 -16.20 25.77 23.00
C ASP A 20 -15.51 27.07 23.45
N SER A 21 -15.48 28.11 22.60
CA SER A 21 -15.26 29.52 22.98
C SER A 21 -15.49 30.49 21.81
N ALA A 22 -16.61 31.22 21.90
CA ALA A 22 -16.83 32.62 21.49
C ALA A 22 -16.37 33.13 20.10
N SER A 23 -17.35 33.20 19.19
CA SER A 23 -17.70 34.35 18.32
C SER A 23 -16.65 35.45 18.06
N GLU A 24 -15.95 35.35 16.92
CA GLU A 24 -15.62 36.52 16.09
C GLU A 24 -16.01 36.22 14.63
N LYS A 25 -17.01 36.95 14.13
CA LYS A 25 -17.47 36.88 12.74
C LYS A 25 -16.41 37.50 11.83
N ASN A 26 -15.44 36.70 11.41
CA ASN A 26 -14.59 37.02 10.28
C ASN A 26 -15.19 36.35 9.04
N THR A 27 -16.02 37.10 8.30
CA THR A 27 -16.52 36.74 6.98
C THR A 27 -15.38 36.84 5.97
N ASN A 28 -14.44 35.92 6.05
CA ASN A 28 -13.52 35.67 4.94
C ASN A 28 -14.32 34.94 3.87
N ASP A 29 -14.41 35.56 2.70
CA ASP A 29 -14.91 34.98 1.45
C ASP A 29 -14.47 33.52 1.35
N LEU A 30 -15.41 32.61 1.58
CA LEU A 30 -15.30 31.24 1.11
C LEU A 30 -15.48 31.34 -0.40
N THR A 31 -14.39 31.57 -1.13
CA THR A 31 -14.40 31.38 -2.58
C THR A 31 -14.74 29.91 -2.84
N GLU A 32 -15.98 29.67 -3.28
CA GLU A 32 -16.46 28.36 -3.70
C GLU A 32 -15.53 27.82 -4.81
N PRO A 33 -14.77 26.73 -4.56
CA PRO A 33 -14.02 26.09 -5.62
C PRO A 33 -15.02 25.48 -6.61
N SER A 34 -15.02 25.93 -7.85
CA SER A 34 -15.80 25.29 -8.91
C SER A 34 -15.13 23.96 -9.30
N LEU A 35 -15.55 22.86 -8.69
CA LEU A 35 -15.12 21.52 -9.10
C LEU A 35 -16.37 20.64 -9.31
N PRO A 36 -16.71 20.29 -10.57
CA PRO A 36 -17.67 19.22 -10.78
C PRO A 36 -16.99 17.90 -10.43
N PHE A 37 -17.36 17.30 -9.30
CA PHE A 37 -16.90 15.97 -8.96
C PHE A 37 -17.54 14.96 -9.93
N SER A 38 -16.81 14.47 -10.91
CA SER A 38 -17.29 13.40 -11.78
C SER A 38 -17.39 12.08 -11.00
N GLN A 39 -18.49 11.33 -11.14
CA GLN A 39 -18.58 9.99 -10.57
C GLN A 39 -17.44 9.10 -11.07
N VAL A 40 -16.69 8.52 -10.14
CA VAL A 40 -15.62 7.59 -10.45
C VAL A 40 -16.18 6.18 -10.40
N THR A 41 -16.23 5.51 -11.55
CA THR A 41 -16.48 4.07 -11.58
C THR A 41 -15.23 3.34 -11.11
N ASN A 42 -15.31 2.65 -9.96
CA ASN A 42 -14.20 1.86 -9.41
C ASN A 42 -13.99 0.53 -10.16
N SER A 43 -14.86 0.19 -11.12
CA SER A 43 -14.67 -0.97 -11.99
C SER A 43 -13.68 -0.64 -13.09
N PHE A 44 -12.43 -1.09 -12.95
CA PHE A 44 -11.51 -1.11 -14.08
C PHE A 44 -11.82 -2.34 -14.94
N PRO A 45 -11.92 -2.19 -16.27
CA PRO A 45 -11.83 -3.35 -17.13
C PRO A 45 -10.44 -3.95 -16.90
N LEU A 46 -10.39 -5.18 -16.39
CA LEU A 46 -9.16 -5.95 -16.35
C LEU A 46 -8.76 -6.22 -17.81
N THR A 47 -7.92 -5.36 -18.37
CA THR A 47 -7.44 -5.50 -19.73
C THR A 47 -6.27 -6.47 -19.77
N SER A 48 -6.08 -7.10 -20.93
CA SER A 48 -4.90 -7.90 -21.24
C SER A 48 -3.65 -7.05 -21.50
N ALA A 49 -3.67 -5.74 -21.21
CA ALA A 49 -2.51 -4.88 -21.36
C ALA A 49 -1.36 -5.35 -20.44
N PRO A 50 -0.09 -5.11 -20.82
CA PRO A 50 1.05 -5.37 -19.95
C PRO A 50 0.87 -4.75 -18.56
N LEU A 51 1.40 -5.39 -17.51
CA LEU A 51 1.25 -4.90 -16.15
C LEU A 51 1.75 -3.45 -15.98
N ALA A 52 2.91 -3.18 -16.60
CA ALA A 52 3.57 -1.87 -16.60
C ALA A 52 2.70 -0.71 -17.11
N ASP A 53 1.75 -0.99 -18.01
CA ASP A 53 0.88 0.01 -18.66
C ASP A 53 -0.48 0.17 -17.97
N SER A 54 -0.79 -0.71 -17.02
CA SER A 54 -2.08 -0.70 -16.30
C SER A 54 -2.11 0.24 -15.10
N LEU A 55 -0.95 0.70 -14.63
CA LEU A 55 -0.82 1.59 -13.49
C LEU A 55 -0.92 3.06 -13.89
N ILE A 56 -1.54 3.86 -13.01
CA ILE A 56 -1.63 5.32 -13.13
C ILE A 56 -0.58 5.93 -12.21
N TYR A 57 0.43 6.55 -12.80
CA TYR A 57 1.46 7.27 -12.05
C TYR A 57 1.00 8.71 -11.82
N ALA A 58 1.10 9.21 -10.59
CA ALA A 58 0.88 10.62 -10.34
C ALA A 58 1.91 11.47 -11.12
N SER A 59 1.48 12.65 -11.56
CA SER A 59 2.25 13.53 -12.46
C SER A 59 3.54 14.05 -11.85
N ASP A 60 3.68 13.98 -10.52
CA ASP A 60 4.84 14.38 -9.76
C ASP A 60 5.85 13.22 -9.52
N VAL A 61 5.50 11.98 -9.87
CA VAL A 61 6.46 10.87 -9.85
C VAL A 61 7.53 11.09 -10.93
N PRO A 62 8.83 11.16 -10.58
CA PRO A 62 9.89 11.36 -11.55
C PRO A 62 9.85 10.34 -12.69
N GLN A 63 9.91 10.82 -13.94
CA GLN A 63 9.78 9.96 -15.13
C GLN A 63 10.83 8.83 -15.16
N GLU A 64 12.02 9.06 -14.61
CA GLU A 64 13.04 8.02 -14.48
C GLU A 64 12.58 6.87 -13.58
N GLN A 65 11.97 7.17 -12.43
CA GLN A 65 11.39 6.17 -11.53
C GLN A 65 10.24 5.42 -12.20
N VAL A 66 9.36 6.13 -12.93
CA VAL A 66 8.32 5.50 -13.76
C VAL A 66 8.92 4.50 -14.75
N ASN A 67 9.99 4.90 -15.45
CA ASN A 67 10.66 4.03 -16.43
C ASN A 67 11.35 2.82 -15.78
N ILE A 68 11.86 2.95 -14.55
CA ILE A 68 12.44 1.85 -13.77
C ILE A 68 11.32 0.89 -13.34
N LEU A 69 10.25 1.39 -12.75
CA LEU A 69 9.11 0.56 -12.31
C LEU A 69 8.48 -0.20 -13.47
N ARG A 70 8.30 0.45 -14.63
CA ARG A 70 7.82 -0.23 -15.84
C ARG A 70 8.75 -1.37 -16.27
N GLN A 71 10.06 -1.15 -16.21
CA GLN A 71 11.05 -2.19 -16.49
C GLN A 71 10.94 -3.35 -15.48
N ASP A 72 10.81 -3.04 -14.20
CA ASP A 72 10.68 -4.06 -13.14
C ASP A 72 9.41 -4.89 -13.35
N LEU A 73 8.26 -4.26 -13.60
CA LEU A 73 6.99 -4.95 -13.86
C LEU A 73 7.05 -5.81 -15.13
N ALA A 74 7.79 -5.36 -16.16
CA ALA A 74 8.01 -6.16 -17.37
C ALA A 74 8.86 -7.42 -17.12
N VAL A 75 9.67 -7.48 -16.05
CA VAL A 75 10.36 -8.72 -15.67
C VAL A 75 9.34 -9.82 -15.35
N LEU A 76 8.24 -9.47 -14.67
CA LEU A 76 7.18 -10.42 -14.35
C LEU A 76 6.50 -10.97 -15.61
N ASP A 77 6.26 -10.12 -16.62
CA ASP A 77 5.68 -10.52 -17.90
C ASP A 77 6.55 -11.55 -18.65
N THR A 78 7.86 -11.56 -18.39
CA THR A 78 8.83 -12.49 -19.00
C THR A 78 9.14 -13.73 -18.14
N TRP A 79 8.54 -13.84 -16.96
CA TRP A 79 8.79 -14.96 -16.07
C TRP A 79 8.21 -16.26 -16.66
N ASP A 80 9.05 -17.27 -16.78
CA ASP A 80 8.74 -18.56 -17.40
C ASP A 80 8.01 -19.53 -16.46
N GLY A 81 7.72 -19.11 -15.22
CA GLY A 81 7.00 -19.92 -14.25
C GLY A 81 7.82 -21.09 -13.69
N LEU A 82 9.15 -21.09 -13.85
CA LEU A 82 9.99 -22.15 -13.30
C LEU A 82 9.89 -22.22 -11.78
N MET A 83 9.23 -23.26 -11.28
CA MET A 83 9.01 -23.55 -9.87
C MET A 83 8.89 -25.05 -9.66
N THR A 84 9.22 -25.53 -8.47
CA THR A 84 8.79 -26.89 -8.05
C THR A 84 7.28 -26.93 -7.80
N ALA A 85 6.68 -28.12 -7.88
CA ALA A 85 5.24 -28.29 -7.59
C ALA A 85 4.88 -27.84 -6.16
N SER A 86 5.77 -28.06 -5.19
CA SER A 86 5.56 -27.62 -3.80
C SER A 86 5.59 -26.10 -3.66
N GLU A 87 6.50 -25.42 -4.36
CA GLU A 87 6.54 -23.95 -4.36
C GLU A 87 5.33 -23.34 -5.04
N SER A 88 4.91 -23.91 -6.17
CA SER A 88 3.70 -23.47 -6.88
C SER A 88 2.47 -23.62 -5.97
N GLN A 89 2.34 -24.75 -5.27
CA GLN A 89 1.24 -24.95 -4.33
C GLN A 89 1.28 -23.94 -3.17
N LYS A 90 2.45 -23.72 -2.56
CA LYS A 90 2.59 -22.75 -1.47
C LYS A 90 2.21 -21.34 -1.92
N LEU A 91 2.63 -20.91 -3.11
CA LEU A 91 2.31 -19.59 -3.65
C LEU A 91 0.81 -19.45 -3.94
N LYS A 92 0.19 -20.48 -4.53
CA LYS A 92 -1.27 -20.55 -4.72
C LYS A 92 -2.04 -20.38 -3.41
N ASP A 93 -1.69 -21.17 -2.40
CA ASP A 93 -2.38 -21.16 -1.11
C ASP A 93 -2.24 -19.80 -0.40
N LEU A 94 -1.04 -19.20 -0.47
CA LEU A 94 -0.75 -17.92 0.16
C LEU A 94 -1.50 -16.73 -0.50
N MET A 95 -1.56 -16.74 -1.84
CA MET A 95 -2.13 -15.66 -2.63
C MET A 95 -3.62 -15.86 -2.96
N GLY A 96 -4.18 -17.04 -2.65
CA GLY A 96 -5.56 -17.40 -2.97
C GLY A 96 -5.77 -17.63 -4.48
N LEU A 97 -4.76 -18.20 -5.17
CA LEU A 97 -4.79 -18.40 -6.62
C LEU A 97 -5.11 -19.85 -6.99
N SER A 98 -5.81 -20.04 -8.10
CA SER A 98 -6.05 -21.38 -8.68
C SER A 98 -4.85 -21.88 -9.51
N THR A 99 -4.18 -20.96 -10.20
CA THR A 99 -2.96 -21.19 -11.00
C THR A 99 -1.91 -20.14 -10.65
N VAL A 100 -0.64 -20.43 -10.97
CA VAL A 100 0.47 -19.49 -10.79
C VAL A 100 1.23 -19.41 -12.10
N GLY A 101 1.27 -18.22 -12.66
CA GLY A 101 2.06 -17.83 -13.82
C GLY A 101 2.14 -16.30 -13.91
N ALA A 102 2.87 -15.79 -14.89
CA ALA A 102 3.05 -14.35 -15.08
C ALA A 102 1.71 -13.58 -15.16
N SER A 103 0.72 -14.12 -15.88
CA SER A 103 -0.62 -13.52 -16.01
C SER A 103 -1.38 -13.51 -14.68
N ASP A 104 -1.27 -14.59 -13.90
CA ASP A 104 -1.98 -14.73 -12.61
C ASP A 104 -1.42 -13.74 -11.58
N LEU A 105 -0.09 -13.62 -11.49
CA LEU A 105 0.56 -12.66 -10.61
C LEU A 105 0.30 -11.21 -11.04
N SER A 106 0.30 -10.95 -12.35
CA SER A 106 -0.03 -9.63 -12.89
C SER A 106 -1.48 -9.25 -12.58
N LEU A 107 -2.41 -10.18 -12.74
CA LEU A 107 -3.82 -9.96 -12.38
C LEU A 107 -3.95 -9.71 -10.88
N TRP A 108 -3.32 -10.55 -10.05
CA TRP A 108 -3.33 -10.38 -8.59
C TRP A 108 -2.83 -8.99 -8.18
N PHE A 109 -1.76 -8.50 -8.80
CA PHE A 109 -1.22 -7.17 -8.54
C PHE A 109 -2.17 -6.05 -8.99
N LYS A 110 -2.71 -6.13 -10.23
CA LYS A 110 -3.65 -5.14 -10.78
C LYS A 110 -4.91 -4.95 -9.95
N GLU A 111 -5.39 -6.02 -9.33
CA GLU A 111 -6.56 -5.96 -8.44
C GLU A 111 -6.30 -5.20 -7.13
N ARG A 112 -5.03 -4.98 -6.79
CA ARG A 112 -4.61 -4.41 -5.51
C ARG A 112 -3.98 -3.05 -5.65
N ILE A 113 -3.23 -2.80 -6.71
CA ILE A 113 -2.49 -1.57 -6.94
C ILE A 113 -2.90 -0.96 -8.27
N LYS A 114 -3.23 0.32 -8.23
CA LYS A 114 -3.70 1.09 -9.39
C LYS A 114 -2.97 2.40 -9.55
N TYR A 115 -2.72 3.10 -8.45
CA TYR A 115 -2.07 4.41 -8.45
C TYR A 115 -0.73 4.33 -7.74
N ILE A 116 0.30 4.92 -8.36
CA ILE A 116 1.63 5.09 -7.78
C ILE A 116 1.84 6.58 -7.50
N LEU A 117 2.15 6.89 -6.25
CA LEU A 117 2.30 8.24 -5.72
C LEU A 117 3.72 8.48 -5.23
N GLN A 118 4.18 9.73 -5.27
CA GLN A 118 5.47 10.13 -4.72
C GLN A 118 5.48 10.03 -3.18
N SER A 119 6.68 9.96 -2.59
CA SER A 119 6.89 9.93 -1.14
C SER A 119 6.30 11.14 -0.41
N ASP A 120 6.41 12.33 -0.99
CA ASP A 120 5.90 13.58 -0.41
C ASP A 120 4.39 13.68 -0.61
N LEU A 121 3.64 13.22 0.40
CA LEU A 121 2.19 13.16 0.34
C LEU A 121 1.52 14.54 0.43
N SER A 122 2.23 15.59 0.87
CA SER A 122 1.67 16.95 1.01
C SER A 122 1.24 17.59 -0.31
N ARG A 123 1.60 16.95 -1.43
CA ARG A 123 1.24 17.35 -2.79
C ARG A 123 -0.16 16.92 -3.19
N TYR A 124 -0.77 15.99 -2.45
CA TYR A 124 -2.08 15.44 -2.77
C TYR A 124 -3.16 16.09 -1.91
N GLU A 125 -4.23 16.51 -2.59
CA GLU A 125 -5.41 17.05 -1.94
C GLU A 125 -6.34 15.90 -1.50
N LEU A 126 -6.80 15.93 -0.25
CA LEU A 126 -7.76 15.01 0.33
C LEU A 126 -9.10 15.72 0.53
N GLY A 127 -10.19 15.07 0.12
CA GLY A 127 -11.55 15.52 0.37
C GLY A 127 -12.27 14.61 1.35
N LEU A 128 -12.90 15.20 2.37
CA LEU A 128 -13.78 14.55 3.33
C LEU A 128 -15.22 14.68 2.82
N VAL A 129 -15.83 13.57 2.41
CA VAL A 129 -17.19 13.59 1.83
C VAL A 129 -18.23 13.43 2.94
N PHE A 130 -19.03 14.48 3.16
CA PHE A 130 -20.12 14.50 4.14
C PHE A 130 -21.46 14.31 3.41
N GLY A 131 -21.87 13.06 3.23
CA GLY A 131 -23.01 12.69 2.39
C GLY A 131 -24.35 13.29 2.84
N SER A 132 -24.58 13.41 4.15
CA SER A 132 -25.82 14.03 4.68
C SER A 132 -25.89 15.53 4.42
N ASP A 133 -24.73 16.18 4.34
CA ASP A 133 -24.61 17.63 4.30
C ASP A 133 -24.36 18.12 2.87
N THR A 134 -24.17 17.20 1.90
CA THR A 134 -23.84 17.47 0.50
C THR A 134 -22.60 18.36 0.36
N GLN A 135 -21.59 18.09 1.20
CA GLN A 135 -20.36 18.89 1.27
C GLN A 135 -19.10 18.04 1.14
N VAL A 136 -18.03 18.65 0.63
CA VAL A 136 -16.69 18.09 0.61
C VAL A 136 -15.73 19.05 1.32
N GLY A 137 -15.17 18.61 2.45
CA GLY A 137 -14.12 19.35 3.16
C GLY A 137 -12.75 19.04 2.56
N LEU A 138 -12.06 20.05 2.03
CA LEU A 138 -10.76 19.91 1.37
C LEU A 138 -9.61 20.21 2.34
N GLN A 139 -8.59 19.37 2.31
CA GLN A 139 -7.32 19.55 3.03
C GLN A 139 -6.16 18.91 2.25
N GLN A 140 -4.91 19.20 2.60
CA GLN A 140 -3.78 18.44 2.06
C GLN A 140 -3.64 17.10 2.81
N LEU A 141 -3.20 16.07 2.10
CA LEU A 141 -2.78 14.82 2.72
C LEU A 141 -1.48 15.09 3.49
N GLY A 142 -1.54 15.08 4.82
CA GLY A 142 -0.41 15.45 5.66
C GLY A 142 0.86 14.62 5.38
N THR A 143 2.03 15.21 5.62
CA THR A 143 3.29 14.47 5.66
C THR A 143 3.31 13.59 6.91
N THR A 144 3.69 12.33 6.74
CA THR A 144 4.05 11.50 7.89
C THR A 144 5.43 11.95 8.38
N GLU A 145 5.50 13.00 9.22
CA GLU A 145 6.76 13.49 9.83
C GLU A 145 7.37 12.49 10.85
N THR A 146 7.25 11.20 10.62
CA THR A 146 8.05 10.21 11.32
C THR A 146 9.38 10.14 10.58
N GLY A 147 10.46 10.63 11.21
CA GLY A 147 11.80 10.84 10.61
C GLY A 147 12.54 9.63 10.03
N ASP A 148 11.84 8.54 9.68
CA ASP A 148 12.34 7.32 9.07
C ASP A 148 11.90 7.13 7.60
N GLU A 149 11.28 8.15 6.98
CA GLU A 149 10.85 8.07 5.58
C GLU A 149 12.01 7.76 4.62
N ALA A 150 13.24 8.16 4.96
CA ALA A 150 14.44 7.90 4.18
C ALA A 150 14.68 6.40 3.93
N ASN A 151 14.29 5.54 4.87
CA ASN A 151 14.52 4.09 4.83
C ASN A 151 13.33 3.29 4.28
N THR A 152 12.26 3.97 3.86
CA THR A 152 11.02 3.31 3.43
C THR A 152 11.06 2.97 1.94
N GLY A 153 10.80 1.72 1.56
CA GLY A 153 10.68 1.31 0.16
C GLY A 153 9.31 1.65 -0.44
N GLY A 154 8.24 1.49 0.33
CA GLY A 154 6.88 1.80 -0.13
C GLY A 154 5.89 1.89 1.02
N GLY A 155 4.64 2.16 0.69
CA GLY A 155 3.55 2.13 1.64
C GLY A 155 2.20 2.09 0.93
N ASN A 156 1.31 1.19 1.35
CA ASN A 156 -0.07 1.18 0.89
C ASN A 156 -0.92 2.22 1.63
N ILE A 157 -0.96 3.45 1.10
CA ILE A 157 -1.70 4.53 1.74
C ILE A 157 -3.22 4.38 1.61
N GLY A 158 -3.70 3.59 0.65
CA GLY A 158 -5.13 3.35 0.45
C GLY A 158 -5.76 2.71 1.68
N THR A 159 -5.06 1.74 2.26
CA THR A 159 -5.44 1.10 3.52
C THR A 159 -5.42 2.05 4.70
N ALA A 160 -4.38 2.89 4.81
CA ALA A 160 -4.29 3.88 5.88
C ALA A 160 -5.48 4.86 5.83
N ILE A 161 -5.76 5.43 4.65
CA ILE A 161 -6.90 6.35 4.44
C ILE A 161 -8.23 5.65 4.76
N PHE A 162 -8.39 4.39 4.34
CA PHE A 162 -9.60 3.61 4.65
C PHE A 162 -9.79 3.38 6.15
N LEU A 163 -8.74 2.98 6.87
CA LEU A 163 -8.79 2.78 8.32
C LEU A 163 -9.08 4.08 9.07
N THR A 164 -8.48 5.19 8.65
CA THR A 164 -8.80 6.53 9.18
C THR A 164 -10.27 6.87 8.93
N THR A 165 -10.80 6.57 7.74
CA THR A 165 -12.22 6.80 7.45
C THR A 165 -13.13 6.04 8.40
N LEU A 166 -12.81 4.77 8.70
CA LEU A 166 -13.57 3.95 9.64
C LEU A 166 -13.55 4.51 11.06
N GLU A 167 -12.39 5.01 11.51
CA GLU A 167 -12.25 5.64 12.81
C GLU A 167 -13.03 6.95 12.89
N GLU A 168 -12.92 7.79 11.86
CA GLU A 168 -13.67 9.04 11.76
C GLU A 168 -15.17 8.79 11.67
N GLN A 169 -15.66 7.77 10.98
CA GLN A 169 -17.09 7.43 10.97
C GLN A 169 -17.63 7.03 12.34
N ARG A 170 -16.81 6.41 13.17
CA ARG A 170 -17.18 6.05 14.55
C ARG A 170 -17.27 7.29 15.46
N SER A 171 -16.48 8.33 15.18
CA SER A 171 -16.47 9.57 15.96
C SER A 171 -17.41 10.65 15.41
N ARG A 172 -17.62 10.67 14.09
CA ARG A 172 -18.40 11.64 13.30
C ARG A 172 -19.37 10.89 12.39
N SER A 173 -20.64 10.85 12.79
CA SER A 173 -21.65 10.05 12.08
C SER A 173 -22.01 10.50 10.67
N ASN A 174 -21.54 11.68 10.22
CA ASN A 174 -21.85 12.24 8.90
C ASN A 174 -20.77 12.02 7.83
N LEU A 175 -19.55 11.55 8.19
CA LEU A 175 -18.52 11.25 7.19
C LEU A 175 -18.91 10.02 6.38
N SER A 176 -18.95 10.13 5.05
CA SER A 176 -19.28 9.00 4.16
C SER A 176 -18.04 8.25 3.68
N TYR A 177 -17.04 8.97 3.17
CA TYR A 177 -15.73 8.42 2.78
C TYR A 177 -14.75 9.54 2.49
N LEU A 178 -13.49 9.18 2.20
CA LEU A 178 -12.46 10.09 1.74
C LEU A 178 -12.23 9.96 0.22
N ILE A 179 -11.92 11.09 -0.41
CA ILE A 179 -11.47 11.16 -1.81
C ILE A 179 -10.06 11.75 -1.85
N ILE A 180 -9.26 11.37 -2.83
CA ILE A 180 -7.92 11.94 -3.07
C ILE A 180 -7.82 12.46 -4.50
N ARG A 181 -7.16 13.60 -4.71
CA ARG A 181 -6.94 14.16 -6.04
C ARG A 181 -5.62 13.66 -6.63
N ILE A 182 -5.70 12.99 -7.78
CA ILE A 182 -4.55 12.43 -8.53
C ILE A 182 -4.72 12.82 -10.00
N ASN A 183 -3.73 13.51 -10.60
CA ASN A 183 -3.76 13.93 -12.01
C ASN A 183 -5.08 14.60 -12.42
N ASP A 184 -5.52 15.59 -11.64
CA ASP A 184 -6.80 16.31 -11.82
C ASP A 184 -8.07 15.47 -11.68
N SER A 185 -7.95 14.20 -11.28
CA SER A 185 -9.08 13.31 -11.03
C SER A 185 -9.24 13.08 -9.54
N TRP A 186 -10.46 13.24 -9.04
CA TRP A 186 -10.82 12.76 -7.71
C TRP A 186 -10.96 11.25 -7.74
N VAL A 187 -10.46 10.58 -6.71
CA VAL A 187 -10.49 9.11 -6.56
C VAL A 187 -11.07 8.78 -5.20
N SER A 188 -12.17 8.03 -5.19
CA SER A 188 -12.82 7.62 -3.94
C SER A 188 -12.11 6.44 -3.29
N VAL A 189 -11.73 6.62 -2.02
CA VAL A 189 -11.16 5.56 -1.18
C VAL A 189 -12.29 4.84 -0.46
N LEU A 190 -12.96 3.94 -1.19
CA LEU A 190 -14.08 3.16 -0.66
C LEU A 190 -13.63 1.89 0.06
N SER A 191 -12.46 1.35 -0.29
CA SER A 191 -11.87 0.17 0.33
C SER A 191 -10.35 0.22 0.19
N PRO A 192 -9.60 -0.62 0.93
CA PRO A 192 -8.15 -0.79 0.74
C PRO A 192 -7.74 -1.11 -0.70
N ARG A 193 -8.62 -1.74 -1.49
CA ARG A 193 -8.41 -2.07 -2.91
C ARG A 193 -8.60 -0.90 -3.88
N VAL A 194 -8.72 0.34 -3.39
CA VAL A 194 -8.51 1.53 -4.24
C VAL A 194 -7.13 1.52 -4.89
N GLY A 195 -6.16 0.85 -4.24
CA GLY A 195 -4.83 0.59 -4.75
C GLY A 195 -3.94 1.81 -4.87
N LEU A 196 -3.90 2.61 -3.80
CA LEU A 196 -3.00 3.75 -3.67
C LEU A 196 -1.70 3.30 -3.00
N MET A 197 -0.61 3.25 -3.77
CA MET A 197 0.72 2.96 -3.25
C MET A 197 1.60 4.21 -3.32
N ARG A 198 2.23 4.54 -2.19
CA ARG A 198 3.34 5.48 -2.11
C ARG A 198 4.65 4.74 -2.36
N ILE A 199 5.49 5.26 -3.23
CA ILE A 199 6.89 4.81 -3.34
C ILE A 199 7.78 5.66 -2.45
N GLY A 200 8.63 5.02 -1.66
CA GLY A 200 9.58 5.69 -0.77
C GLY A 200 10.97 5.83 -1.40
N PRO A 201 11.83 6.70 -0.84
CA PRO A 201 13.15 6.98 -1.39
C PRO A 201 14.07 5.74 -1.41
N ALA A 202 14.01 4.87 -0.39
CA ALA A 202 14.85 3.68 -0.32
C ALA A 202 14.59 2.69 -1.48
N LEU A 203 13.45 2.78 -2.16
CA LEU A 203 13.16 1.93 -3.32
C LEU A 203 14.13 2.18 -4.48
N PHE A 204 14.65 3.40 -4.62
CA PHE A 204 15.54 3.80 -5.72
C PHE A 204 16.92 4.26 -5.26
N ASP A 205 17.13 4.39 -3.95
CA ASP A 205 18.42 4.79 -3.39
C ASP A 205 19.46 3.67 -3.60
N PRO A 206 20.60 3.96 -4.27
CA PRO A 206 21.67 3.00 -4.53
C PRO A 206 22.15 2.23 -3.31
N ASP A 207 22.17 2.83 -2.11
CA ASP A 207 22.70 2.20 -0.89
C ASP A 207 21.80 1.06 -0.39
N TYR A 208 20.53 1.04 -0.80
CA TYR A 208 19.56 -0.01 -0.46
C TYR A 208 19.37 -1.04 -1.59
N GLN A 209 20.04 -0.85 -2.74
CA GLN A 209 19.93 -1.77 -3.87
C GLN A 209 20.94 -2.91 -3.79
N VAL A 210 20.56 -4.08 -4.31
CA VAL A 210 21.48 -5.23 -4.46
C VAL A 210 22.70 -4.89 -5.34
N ASN A 211 22.48 -4.15 -6.42
CA ASN A 211 23.53 -3.64 -7.31
C ASN A 211 23.57 -2.11 -7.21
N HIS A 212 24.45 -1.62 -6.34
CA HIS A 212 24.66 -0.20 -6.06
C HIS A 212 25.15 0.62 -7.27
N THR A 213 25.72 -0.04 -8.30
CA THR A 213 26.30 0.65 -9.47
C THR A 213 25.35 0.73 -10.67
N ASN A 214 24.30 -0.08 -10.69
CA ASN A 214 23.35 -0.14 -11.80
C ASN A 214 21.93 -0.32 -11.26
N ILE A 215 21.20 0.79 -11.11
CA ILE A 215 19.81 0.79 -10.62
C ILE A 215 18.86 -0.10 -11.43
N ARG A 216 19.18 -0.34 -12.72
CA ARG A 216 18.41 -1.17 -13.67
C ARG A 216 18.84 -2.64 -13.72
N ALA A 217 19.75 -3.08 -12.85
CA ALA A 217 20.15 -4.48 -12.78
C ALA A 217 18.94 -5.38 -12.47
N LEU A 218 18.93 -6.59 -13.02
CA LEU A 218 17.86 -7.56 -12.78
C LEU A 218 17.67 -7.84 -11.29
N SER A 219 18.77 -7.95 -10.54
CA SER A 219 18.77 -8.16 -9.09
C SER A 219 17.96 -7.09 -8.35
N ASN A 220 18.13 -5.82 -8.73
CA ASN A 220 17.36 -4.71 -8.18
C ASN A 220 15.89 -4.76 -8.60
N SER A 221 15.58 -5.17 -9.84
CA SER A 221 14.20 -5.39 -10.26
C SER A 221 13.50 -6.45 -9.42
N LEU A 222 14.18 -7.55 -9.09
CA LEU A 222 13.61 -8.61 -8.24
C LEU A 222 13.34 -8.12 -6.82
N GLN A 223 14.27 -7.34 -6.24
CA GLN A 223 14.09 -6.70 -4.94
C GLN A 223 12.93 -5.69 -4.96
N ARG A 224 12.82 -4.84 -5.97
CA ARG A 224 11.70 -3.88 -6.03
C ARG A 224 10.37 -4.61 -6.24
N LEU A 225 10.32 -5.64 -7.08
CA LEU A 225 9.11 -6.47 -7.25
C LEU A 225 8.66 -7.09 -5.92
N GLU A 226 9.57 -7.62 -5.09
CA GLU A 226 9.16 -8.19 -3.80
C GLU A 226 8.52 -7.15 -2.88
N VAL A 227 9.10 -5.95 -2.82
CA VAL A 227 8.52 -4.81 -2.08
C VAL A 227 7.15 -4.42 -2.66
N LEU A 228 7.01 -4.33 -3.98
CA LEU A 228 5.72 -3.97 -4.59
C LEU A 228 4.63 -5.00 -4.26
N PHE A 229 4.93 -6.30 -4.30
CA PHE A 229 3.96 -7.35 -3.94
C PHE A 229 3.65 -7.39 -2.44
N HIS A 230 4.63 -7.09 -1.59
CA HIS A 230 4.44 -6.85 -0.17
C HIS A 230 3.44 -5.72 0.06
N GLU A 231 3.67 -4.54 -0.53
CA GLU A 231 2.77 -3.39 -0.40
C GLU A 231 1.37 -3.66 -0.99
N ALA A 232 1.29 -4.42 -2.08
CA ALA A 232 0.01 -4.85 -2.64
C ALA A 232 -0.80 -5.73 -1.68
N ARG A 233 -0.14 -6.56 -0.87
CA ARG A 233 -0.84 -7.39 0.13
C ARG A 233 -1.55 -6.54 1.18
N HIS A 234 -1.05 -5.35 1.47
CA HIS A 234 -1.72 -4.44 2.38
C HIS A 234 -3.07 -3.92 1.86
N SER A 235 -3.50 -4.21 0.61
CA SER A 235 -4.85 -3.93 0.12
C SER A 235 -5.89 -5.03 0.41
N ASP A 236 -5.48 -6.15 1.02
CA ASP A 236 -6.37 -7.29 1.32
C ASP A 236 -6.85 -7.31 2.77
N GLY A 237 -7.71 -8.28 3.09
CA GLY A 237 -8.19 -8.56 4.45
C GLY A 237 -9.41 -7.74 4.88
N ASN A 238 -9.98 -8.10 6.03
CA ASN A 238 -11.24 -7.56 6.53
C ASN A 238 -11.35 -7.53 8.06
N GLN A 239 -12.31 -6.76 8.57
CA GLN A 239 -12.53 -6.51 10.00
C GLN A 239 -13.03 -7.76 10.71
N ALA A 240 -13.84 -8.59 10.04
CA ALA A 240 -14.42 -9.79 10.63
C ALA A 240 -13.34 -10.82 11.02
N SER A 241 -12.27 -10.91 10.22
CA SER A 241 -11.12 -11.76 10.51
C SER A 241 -9.98 -11.05 11.26
N GLY A 242 -10.06 -9.73 11.43
CA GLY A 242 -9.01 -8.91 12.03
C GLY A 242 -7.77 -8.78 11.15
N SER A 243 -7.92 -8.92 9.83
CA SER A 243 -6.81 -8.89 8.86
C SER A 243 -6.78 -7.64 7.97
N VAL A 244 -7.61 -6.62 8.25
CA VAL A 244 -7.69 -5.41 7.40
C VAL A 244 -6.31 -4.86 7.13
N GLY A 245 -5.94 -4.89 5.86
CA GLY A 245 -4.69 -4.37 5.37
C GLY A 245 -3.44 -5.13 5.79
N PHE A 246 -3.56 -6.32 6.40
CA PHE A 246 -2.43 -7.13 6.85
C PHE A 246 -1.35 -6.29 7.55
N ALA A 247 -1.77 -5.39 8.45
CA ALA A 247 -0.86 -4.45 9.11
C ALA A 247 0.23 -5.18 9.90
N HIS A 248 1.45 -4.65 9.87
CA HIS A 248 2.53 -5.19 10.68
C HIS A 248 2.25 -5.00 12.18
N ILE A 249 2.78 -5.94 12.95
CA ILE A 249 2.83 -5.85 14.40
C ILE A 249 4.22 -5.43 14.85
N ASN A 250 4.30 -4.95 16.09
CA ASN A 250 5.58 -4.78 16.76
C ASN A 250 6.23 -6.15 16.95
N CYS A 251 7.46 -6.30 16.48
CA CYS A 251 8.18 -7.55 16.59
C CYS A 251 8.34 -7.99 18.06
N PRO A 252 8.02 -9.26 18.39
CA PRO A 252 8.07 -9.76 19.75
C PRO A 252 9.49 -9.88 20.28
N ASN A 253 9.64 -9.77 21.60
CA ASN A 253 10.87 -10.10 22.33
C ASN A 253 10.82 -11.54 22.86
N ASP A 254 10.90 -12.52 21.97
CA ASP A 254 10.84 -13.96 22.32
C ASP A 254 12.09 -14.76 21.90
N GLY A 255 13.10 -14.08 21.35
CA GLY A 255 14.35 -14.67 20.88
C GLY A 255 14.27 -15.31 19.48
N THR A 256 13.12 -15.27 18.80
CA THR A 256 12.96 -15.77 17.42
C THR A 256 13.22 -14.70 16.36
N ILE A 257 13.12 -13.42 16.75
CA ILE A 257 13.34 -12.25 15.91
C ILE A 257 14.69 -11.60 16.24
N PRO A 258 15.44 -11.08 15.25
CA PRO A 258 16.65 -10.31 15.50
C PRO A 258 16.43 -9.15 16.49
N ALA A 259 17.40 -8.94 17.39
CA ALA A 259 17.27 -8.00 18.50
C ALA A 259 17.02 -6.56 18.03
N GLU A 260 17.56 -6.18 16.87
CA GLU A 260 17.40 -4.88 16.22
C GLU A 260 15.97 -4.61 15.72
N LEU A 261 15.15 -5.64 15.51
CA LEU A 261 13.77 -5.48 15.08
C LEU A 261 12.79 -5.47 16.25
N VAL A 262 13.18 -5.92 17.45
CA VAL A 262 12.30 -6.02 18.62
C VAL A 262 11.62 -4.69 18.92
N GLY A 263 10.29 -4.71 19.00
CA GLY A 263 9.47 -3.51 19.26
C GLY A 263 9.21 -2.62 18.04
N VAL A 264 9.85 -2.88 16.90
CA VAL A 264 9.61 -2.16 15.64
C VAL A 264 8.39 -2.76 14.93
N PRO A 265 7.49 -1.95 14.33
CA PRO A 265 6.33 -2.43 13.57
C PRO A 265 6.74 -3.02 12.21
N ALA A 266 7.49 -4.12 12.25
CA ALA A 266 8.16 -4.72 11.09
C ALA A 266 8.02 -6.25 11.04
N CYS A 267 7.05 -6.82 11.77
CA CYS A 267 6.78 -8.25 11.77
C CYS A 267 5.35 -8.56 11.34
N ASP A 268 5.15 -9.74 10.77
CA ASP A 268 3.83 -10.32 10.52
C ASP A 268 3.52 -11.36 11.60
N ASP A 269 2.33 -11.33 12.18
CA ASP A 269 1.80 -12.41 13.04
C ASP A 269 1.00 -13.46 12.26
N MET A 270 0.99 -13.35 10.93
CA MET A 270 0.24 -14.20 10.01
C MET A 270 1.15 -14.84 8.98
N ALA A 271 0.90 -16.12 8.69
CA ALA A 271 1.67 -16.88 7.70
C ALA A 271 1.42 -16.41 6.25
N ASN A 272 0.37 -15.63 6.02
CA ASN A 272 0.06 -14.97 4.75
C ASN A 272 0.10 -13.44 4.87
N GLY A 273 0.90 -12.89 5.80
CA GLY A 273 1.15 -11.45 5.87
C GLY A 273 1.94 -10.90 4.68
N ALA A 274 2.18 -9.59 4.67
CA ALA A 274 2.83 -8.90 3.57
C ALA A 274 4.28 -9.36 3.35
N TYR A 275 5.06 -9.60 4.41
CA TYR A 275 6.42 -10.17 4.30
C TYR A 275 6.39 -11.57 3.70
N SER A 276 5.38 -12.37 4.06
CA SER A 276 5.22 -13.72 3.49
C SER A 276 4.94 -13.68 1.99
N VAL A 277 4.12 -12.72 1.52
CA VAL A 277 3.82 -12.51 0.09
C VAL A 277 5.05 -12.05 -0.67
N GLY A 278 5.75 -11.01 -0.21
CA GLY A 278 6.99 -10.53 -0.84
C GLY A 278 8.02 -11.66 -0.98
N ALA A 279 8.28 -12.40 0.10
CA ALA A 279 9.20 -13.54 0.09
C ALA A 279 8.76 -14.67 -0.85
N ALA A 280 7.47 -15.00 -0.89
CA ALA A 280 6.94 -16.07 -1.72
C ALA A 280 6.98 -15.73 -3.22
N VAL A 281 6.88 -14.45 -3.58
CA VAL A 281 7.07 -13.96 -4.96
C VAL A 281 8.55 -13.89 -5.32
N LEU A 282 9.41 -13.41 -4.42
CA LEU A 282 10.85 -13.33 -4.66
C LEU A 282 11.45 -14.70 -4.93
N LYS A 283 11.09 -15.71 -4.12
CA LYS A 283 11.69 -17.04 -4.16
C LYS A 283 11.75 -17.66 -5.57
N PRO A 284 10.65 -17.79 -6.33
CA PRO A 284 10.72 -18.32 -7.69
C PRO A 284 11.41 -17.39 -8.67
N LEU A 285 11.36 -16.07 -8.46
CA LEU A 285 12.06 -15.11 -9.32
C LEU A 285 13.59 -15.20 -9.19
N LEU A 286 14.11 -15.73 -8.08
CA LEU A 286 15.56 -15.98 -7.91
C LEU A 286 16.12 -16.86 -9.03
N HIS A 287 15.33 -17.77 -9.61
CA HIS A 287 15.77 -18.60 -10.75
C HIS A 287 16.13 -17.77 -11.99
N LEU A 288 15.50 -16.61 -12.19
CA LEU A 288 15.89 -15.69 -13.27
C LEU A 288 17.32 -15.15 -13.03
N CYS A 289 17.67 -14.95 -11.75
CA CYS A 289 18.93 -14.38 -11.33
C CYS A 289 20.09 -15.40 -11.34
N GLU A 290 19.82 -16.69 -11.10
CA GLU A 290 20.81 -17.78 -11.15
C GLU A 290 21.67 -17.78 -12.43
N ARG A 291 21.07 -17.39 -13.56
CA ARG A 291 21.73 -17.36 -14.88
C ARG A 291 22.21 -15.98 -15.31
N ARG A 292 21.71 -14.91 -14.69
CA ARG A 292 21.82 -13.53 -15.21
C ARG A 292 22.43 -12.54 -14.23
N CYS A 293 22.62 -12.94 -12.98
CA CYS A 293 23.24 -12.15 -11.94
C CYS A 293 24.60 -12.74 -11.54
N THR A 294 25.43 -11.91 -10.94
CA THR A 294 26.66 -12.32 -10.29
C THR A 294 26.36 -13.16 -9.03
N ALA A 295 27.34 -13.96 -8.58
CA ALA A 295 27.20 -14.72 -7.35
C ALA A 295 26.92 -13.84 -6.12
N SER A 296 27.54 -12.65 -6.06
CA SER A 296 27.30 -11.70 -4.97
C SER A 296 25.84 -11.21 -4.92
N GLU A 297 25.27 -10.84 -6.07
CA GLU A 297 23.87 -10.40 -6.15
C GLU A 297 22.90 -11.52 -5.75
N GLN A 298 23.20 -12.77 -6.11
CA GLN A 298 22.40 -13.93 -5.72
C GLN A 298 22.41 -14.14 -4.20
N GLU A 299 23.57 -14.00 -3.54
CA GLU A 299 23.67 -14.15 -2.08
C GLU A 299 22.94 -13.01 -1.35
N VAL A 300 23.03 -11.77 -1.83
CA VAL A 300 22.27 -10.65 -1.24
C VAL A 300 20.76 -10.88 -1.38
N LEU A 301 20.27 -11.33 -2.54
CA LEU A 301 18.84 -11.62 -2.72
C LEU A 301 18.36 -12.79 -1.84
N LYS A 302 19.19 -13.82 -1.64
CA LYS A 302 18.89 -14.88 -0.67
C LYS A 302 18.83 -14.35 0.76
N ALA A 303 19.75 -13.44 1.12
CA ALA A 303 19.73 -12.78 2.42
C ALA A 303 18.46 -11.93 2.61
N ILE A 304 18.04 -11.17 1.58
CA ILE A 304 16.76 -10.45 1.59
C ILE A 304 15.60 -11.43 1.80
N TYR A 305 15.51 -12.52 1.03
CA TYR A 305 14.48 -13.54 1.23
C TYR A 305 14.45 -14.07 2.67
N LEU A 306 15.62 -14.38 3.25
CA LEU A 306 15.72 -14.85 4.62
C LEU A 306 15.32 -13.79 5.65
N ASP A 307 15.69 -12.52 5.44
CA ASP A 307 15.24 -11.40 6.28
C ASP A 307 13.71 -11.30 6.27
N ARG A 308 13.07 -11.34 5.09
CA ARG A 308 11.60 -11.29 4.98
C ARG A 308 10.94 -12.44 5.72
N ILE A 309 11.44 -13.67 5.58
CA ILE A 309 10.90 -14.82 6.30
C ILE A 309 11.14 -14.71 7.82
N SER A 310 12.27 -14.15 8.25
CA SER A 310 12.59 -13.98 9.67
C SER A 310 11.63 -13.02 10.39
N ARG A 311 10.93 -12.15 9.65
CA ARG A 311 9.93 -11.21 10.17
C ARG A 311 8.55 -11.82 10.35
N VAL A 312 8.36 -13.09 10.00
CA VAL A 312 7.08 -13.80 10.15
C VAL A 312 7.07 -14.57 11.47
N THR A 313 6.33 -14.04 12.44
CA THR A 313 6.25 -14.55 13.83
C THR A 313 5.17 -15.60 14.04
N ALA A 314 4.36 -15.90 13.00
CA ALA A 314 3.35 -16.96 13.05
C ALA A 314 4.03 -18.30 13.39
N GLY A 315 3.97 -18.69 14.66
CA GLY A 315 4.69 -19.85 15.18
C GLY A 315 4.39 -21.12 14.40
N THR A 316 5.31 -22.08 14.42
CA THR A 316 5.26 -23.35 13.66
C THR A 316 4.08 -24.29 14.01
N GLY A 317 3.13 -23.85 14.84
CA GLY A 317 1.80 -24.45 14.93
C GLY A 317 1.02 -24.22 13.63
N LEU A 318 -0.17 -24.83 13.49
CA LEU A 318 -1.06 -24.66 12.32
C LEU A 318 -1.03 -23.20 11.84
N LEU A 319 -0.34 -22.98 10.71
CA LEU A 319 -0.11 -21.65 10.13
C LEU A 319 -1.46 -20.93 10.09
N LYS A 320 -1.61 -19.87 10.90
CA LYS A 320 -2.85 -19.10 10.93
C LYS A 320 -2.89 -18.26 9.66
N LEU A 321 -3.42 -18.88 8.59
CA LEU A 321 -3.82 -18.16 7.39
C LEU A 321 -5.08 -17.38 7.76
N LEU A 322 -4.98 -16.07 7.88
CA LEU A 322 -6.18 -15.24 8.00
C LEU A 322 -6.86 -15.12 6.66
N ASP A 323 -8.17 -14.89 6.71
CA ASP A 323 -8.99 -14.63 5.55
C ASP A 323 -8.45 -13.40 4.79
N PRO A 324 -7.96 -13.56 3.54
CA PRO A 324 -7.47 -12.47 2.74
C PRO A 324 -8.58 -11.76 1.95
N THR A 325 -9.84 -12.20 2.09
CA THR A 325 -10.97 -11.59 1.38
C THR A 325 -11.00 -10.09 1.69
N PRO A 326 -11.05 -9.23 0.66
CA PRO A 326 -11.02 -7.79 0.86
C PRO A 326 -12.24 -7.31 1.64
N GLU A 327 -12.05 -6.26 2.42
CA GLU A 327 -13.10 -5.60 3.18
C GLU A 327 -14.26 -5.16 2.27
N THR A 328 -15.49 -5.25 2.80
CA THR A 328 -16.66 -4.67 2.15
C THR A 328 -16.52 -3.15 2.22
N GLY A 329 -16.23 -2.53 1.08
CA GLY A 329 -16.03 -1.09 1.02
C GLY A 329 -17.26 -0.27 1.36
N PHE A 330 -17.08 1.05 1.44
CA PHE A 330 -18.17 2.01 1.63
C PHE A 330 -19.07 2.12 0.40
N ASN A 331 -20.34 2.47 0.63
CA ASN A 331 -21.25 2.85 -0.45
C ASN A 331 -20.86 4.24 -0.96
N ALA A 332 -20.57 4.33 -2.27
CA ALA A 332 -20.33 5.62 -2.92
C ALA A 332 -21.61 6.47 -2.91
N VAL A 333 -21.45 7.79 -2.73
CA VAL A 333 -22.52 8.77 -2.95
C VAL A 333 -22.20 9.57 -4.21
N ASN A 334 -23.22 10.01 -4.94
CA ASN A 334 -22.97 10.91 -6.07
C ASN A 334 -22.59 12.29 -5.52
N ILE A 335 -21.37 12.73 -5.80
CA ILE A 335 -20.83 14.00 -5.32
C ILE A 335 -20.86 15.12 -6.37
N SER A 336 -21.47 14.90 -7.54
CA SER A 336 -21.49 15.90 -8.63
C SER A 336 -22.04 17.26 -8.24
N ASP A 337 -22.96 17.27 -7.26
CA ASP A 337 -23.69 18.45 -6.83
C ASP A 337 -23.21 18.96 -5.46
N PHE A 338 -22.12 18.42 -4.93
CA PHE A 338 -21.62 18.76 -3.59
C PHE A 338 -20.87 20.09 -3.59
N GLN A 339 -21.00 20.83 -2.49
CA GLN A 339 -20.26 22.07 -2.27
C GLN A 339 -18.92 21.81 -1.58
N ALA A 340 -17.83 22.33 -2.15
CA ALA A 340 -16.50 22.22 -1.55
C ALA A 340 -16.23 23.36 -0.56
N PHE A 341 -15.58 23.05 0.55
CA PHE A 341 -15.09 24.04 1.53
C PHE A 341 -13.71 23.65 2.04
N ASN A 342 -12.89 24.62 2.44
CA ASN A 342 -11.57 24.33 3.00
C ASN A 342 -11.68 24.01 4.49
N LEU A 343 -11.08 22.90 4.92
CA LEU A 343 -10.85 22.61 6.33
C LEU A 343 -9.68 23.46 6.80
N ARG A 344 -9.92 24.32 7.79
CA ARG A 344 -8.87 25.16 8.40
C ARG A 344 -8.13 24.41 9.49
#